data_AF-A0A8C5MPE1-F1
#
_entry.id   AF-A0A8C5MPE1-F1
#
_cell.length_a   1.000
_cell.length_b   1.000
_cell.length_c   1.000
_cell.angle_alpha   90.00
_cell.angle_beta   90.00
_cell.angle_gamma   90.00
#
_symmetry.space_group_name_H-M   'P 1'
#
loop_
_entity.id
_entity.type
_entity.pdbx_description
1 polymer ?
#
loop_
_entity_poly.entity_id
_entity_poly.type
_entity_poly.pdbx_seq_one_letter_code
_entity_poly.pdbx_strand_id
1 'polypeptide(L)'
;MMAGNLEKFQSPRKGNGLRAARALSRGASVHSARPYAYTVCHGERYPAACHHCLSRNAKLHRCSQCKFARFCDVQCQKYAWKDHKRECICLKSVLPNIPTDCVRLVGRIIFKMLQQPHCDSEELYSLTDLQSHMNDLSEEMNDGLRHLVITLQLYLKKEIQDSSMLLSDCNILELFGKAIWAVIAFFLLQHSICDLFFSCNLYSFSIKKQ
;
A
#
# COMPACT_ATOMS: atom_id res chain seq x y z
N MET A 1 -8.32 -22.26 16.92
CA MET A 1 -7.47 -21.66 15.87
C MET A 1 -7.87 -22.33 14.56
N MET A 2 -8.47 -21.59 13.62
CA MET A 2 -8.89 -22.16 12.34
C MET A 2 -7.63 -22.51 11.54
N ALA A 3 -7.46 -23.78 11.16
CA ALA A 3 -6.38 -24.17 10.25
C ALA A 3 -6.56 -23.42 8.92
N GLY A 4 -5.64 -22.52 8.60
CA GLY A 4 -5.70 -21.71 7.38
C GLY A 4 -5.78 -22.59 6.14
N ASN A 5 -6.47 -22.12 5.10
CA ASN A 5 -6.52 -22.80 3.79
C ASN A 5 -5.15 -22.89 3.12
N LEU A 6 -4.21 -22.05 3.57
CA LEU A 6 -2.91 -21.84 2.99
C LEU A 6 -1.82 -21.97 4.06
N GLU A 7 -0.65 -22.42 3.62
CA GLU A 7 0.58 -22.38 4.40
C GLU A 7 1.74 -21.79 3.58
N LYS A 8 2.67 -21.12 4.27
CA LYS A 8 3.92 -20.64 3.70
C LYS A 8 4.83 -21.83 3.36
N PHE A 9 5.50 -21.77 2.22
CA PHE A 9 6.55 -22.73 1.86
C PHE A 9 7.67 -22.05 1.07
N GLN A 10 8.86 -22.66 1.05
CA GLN A 10 9.94 -22.24 0.15
C GLN A 10 9.81 -22.95 -1.19
N SER A 11 9.62 -22.17 -2.26
CA SER A 11 9.62 -22.66 -3.63
C SER A 11 11.05 -22.71 -4.17
N PRO A 12 11.50 -23.85 -4.71
CA PRO A 12 12.80 -23.94 -5.37
C PRO A 12 12.95 -22.85 -6.44
N ARG A 13 14.05 -22.09 -6.38
CA ARG A 13 14.41 -21.00 -7.31
C ARG A 13 13.47 -19.79 -7.37
N LYS A 14 12.38 -19.75 -6.59
CA LYS A 14 11.38 -18.67 -6.63
C LYS A 14 11.15 -17.99 -5.28
N GLY A 15 11.93 -18.35 -4.27
CA GLY A 15 11.80 -17.79 -2.92
C GLY A 15 10.59 -18.34 -2.18
N ASN A 16 9.99 -17.51 -1.34
CA ASN A 16 8.85 -17.91 -0.52
C ASN A 16 7.54 -17.90 -1.34
N GLY A 17 6.60 -18.77 -1.00
CA GLY A 17 5.29 -18.88 -1.65
C GLY A 17 4.19 -19.41 -0.71
N LEU A 18 2.97 -19.48 -1.24
CA LEU A 18 1.81 -20.04 -0.54
C LEU A 18 1.32 -21.29 -1.28
N ARG A 19 1.03 -22.36 -0.51
CA ARG A 19 0.41 -23.58 -1.03
C ARG A 19 -0.82 -23.94 -0.21
N ALA A 20 -1.71 -24.72 -0.79
CA ALA A 20 -2.91 -25.18 -0.10
C ALA A 20 -2.54 -26.16 1.02
N ALA A 21 -2.99 -25.88 2.25
CA ALA A 21 -2.81 -26.78 3.41
C ALA A 21 -3.84 -27.93 3.42
N ARG A 22 -4.86 -27.85 2.56
CA ARG A 22 -5.92 -28.84 2.39
C ARG A 22 -6.46 -28.83 0.97
N ALA A 23 -7.25 -29.83 0.61
CA ALA A 23 -7.99 -29.83 -0.66
C ALA A 23 -8.96 -28.63 -0.72
N LEU A 24 -8.96 -27.92 -1.85
CA LEU A 24 -9.82 -26.77 -2.13
C LEU A 24 -10.74 -27.08 -3.33
N SER A 25 -12.03 -26.85 -3.15
CA SER A 25 -13.02 -27.01 -4.22
C SER A 25 -12.95 -25.86 -5.23
N ARG A 26 -13.38 -26.11 -6.47
CA ARG A 26 -13.52 -25.04 -7.47
C ARG A 26 -14.48 -23.97 -6.95
N GLY A 27 -14.12 -22.70 -7.11
CA GLY A 27 -14.90 -21.56 -6.62
C GLY A 27 -14.79 -21.29 -5.11
N ALA A 28 -14.06 -22.11 -4.35
CA ALA A 28 -13.82 -21.84 -2.94
C ALA A 28 -12.95 -20.58 -2.75
N SER A 29 -13.36 -19.69 -1.85
CA SER A 29 -12.52 -18.56 -1.45
C SER A 29 -11.29 -19.07 -0.72
N VAL A 30 -10.11 -18.75 -1.27
CA VAL A 30 -8.82 -19.22 -0.75
C VAL A 30 -8.37 -18.34 0.41
N HIS A 31 -8.37 -17.01 0.20
CA HIS A 31 -8.00 -16.01 1.18
C HIS A 31 -8.63 -14.66 0.80
N SER A 32 -8.95 -13.83 1.80
CA SER A 32 -9.43 -12.46 1.62
C SER A 32 -8.87 -11.62 2.75
N ALA A 33 -8.18 -10.53 2.42
CA ALA A 33 -7.62 -9.60 3.38
C ALA A 33 -7.92 -8.15 2.99
N ARG A 34 -7.96 -7.29 4.00
CA ARG A 34 -7.91 -5.84 3.77
C ARG A 34 -6.48 -5.44 3.38
N PRO A 35 -6.30 -4.45 2.51
CA PRO A 35 -4.97 -3.96 2.16
C PRO A 35 -4.23 -3.47 3.41
N TYR A 36 -2.91 -3.67 3.46
CA TYR A 36 -2.11 -3.12 4.55
C TYR A 36 -2.18 -1.59 4.52
N ALA A 37 -1.95 -1.01 3.33
CA ALA A 37 -2.17 0.40 3.05
C ALA A 37 -2.58 0.57 1.58
N TYR A 38 -3.31 1.64 1.30
CA TYR A 38 -3.71 1.99 -0.07
C TYR A 38 -3.81 3.51 -0.23
N THR A 39 -3.77 3.97 -1.49
CA THR A 39 -4.09 5.34 -1.88
C THR A 39 -4.89 5.35 -3.18
N VAL A 40 -5.72 6.38 -3.33
CA VAL A 40 -6.37 6.72 -4.61
C VAL A 40 -5.32 7.32 -5.54
N CYS A 41 -5.24 6.78 -6.75
CA CYS A 41 -4.33 7.27 -7.78
C CYS A 41 -4.69 8.71 -8.15
N HIS A 42 -3.72 9.61 -8.19
CA HIS A 42 -3.93 11.01 -8.57
C HIS A 42 -3.97 11.18 -10.11
N GLY A 43 -4.87 10.44 -10.76
CA GLY A 43 -5.09 10.46 -12.21
C GLY A 43 -6.53 10.80 -12.61
N GLU A 44 -6.96 10.41 -13.81
CA GLU A 44 -8.27 10.79 -14.37
C GLU A 44 -9.47 10.44 -13.47
N ARG A 45 -9.37 9.33 -12.73
CA ARG A 45 -10.46 8.84 -11.87
C ARG A 45 -10.45 9.45 -10.47
N TYR A 46 -9.39 10.15 -10.07
CA TYR A 46 -9.26 10.80 -8.75
C TYR A 46 -10.46 11.69 -8.37
N PRO A 47 -10.99 12.57 -9.25
CA PRO A 47 -12.08 13.47 -8.87
C PRO A 47 -13.36 12.75 -8.48
N ALA A 48 -13.53 11.50 -8.92
CA ALA A 48 -14.72 10.68 -8.73
C ALA A 48 -14.50 9.47 -7.80
N ALA A 49 -13.32 9.32 -7.17
CA ALA A 49 -13.02 8.17 -6.31
C ALA A 49 -13.02 8.51 -4.81
N CYS A 50 -13.76 7.73 -4.02
CA CYS A 50 -13.76 7.84 -2.57
C CYS A 50 -12.42 7.35 -1.98
N HIS A 51 -11.83 8.14 -1.09
CA HIS A 51 -10.59 7.84 -0.38
C HIS A 51 -10.77 6.86 0.80
N HIS A 52 -11.97 6.31 0.99
CA HIS A 52 -12.25 5.29 2.00
C HIS A 52 -12.76 3.99 1.36
N CYS A 53 -13.96 4.03 0.78
CA CYS A 53 -14.62 2.83 0.25
C CYS A 53 -14.24 2.51 -1.19
N LEU A 54 -13.36 3.33 -1.81
CA LEU A 54 -12.85 3.11 -3.15
C LEU A 54 -13.92 3.13 -4.27
N SER A 55 -15.16 3.45 -3.92
CA SER A 55 -16.27 3.51 -4.86
C SER A 55 -16.22 4.79 -5.69
N ARG A 56 -16.72 4.69 -6.93
CA ARG A 56 -16.90 5.85 -7.80
C ARG A 56 -18.18 6.59 -7.43
N ASN A 57 -18.10 7.91 -7.33
CA ASN A 57 -19.27 8.76 -7.11
C ASN A 57 -19.06 10.11 -7.80
N ALA A 58 -20.09 10.59 -8.50
CA ALA A 58 -20.08 11.89 -9.18
C ALA A 58 -20.06 13.08 -8.19
N LYS A 59 -20.55 12.87 -6.96
CA LYS A 59 -20.61 13.88 -5.91
C LYS A 59 -19.79 13.41 -4.71
N LEU A 60 -18.61 13.99 -4.55
CA LEU A 60 -17.73 13.72 -3.41
C LEU A 60 -17.50 14.99 -2.59
N HIS A 61 -17.43 14.81 -1.28
CA HIS A 61 -17.09 15.86 -0.33
C HIS A 61 -15.58 15.87 -0.09
N ARG A 62 -14.96 17.05 -0.26
CA ARG A 62 -13.53 17.23 0.04
C ARG A 62 -13.32 17.33 1.55
N CYS A 63 -12.24 16.75 2.03
CA CYS A 63 -11.74 16.98 3.38
C CYS A 63 -11.55 18.49 3.58
N SER A 64 -12.16 19.04 4.64
CA SER A 64 -12.13 20.48 4.91
C SER A 64 -10.73 20.99 5.26
N GLN A 65 -9.84 20.13 5.75
CA GLN A 65 -8.49 20.50 6.20
C GLN A 65 -7.47 20.45 5.07
N CYS A 66 -7.24 19.28 4.47
CA CYS A 66 -6.22 19.12 3.43
C CYS A 66 -6.73 19.46 2.03
N LYS A 67 -8.04 19.62 1.80
CA LYS A 67 -8.67 19.87 0.50
C LYS A 67 -8.37 18.85 -0.61
N PHE A 68 -7.57 17.82 -0.32
CA PHE A 68 -7.16 16.76 -1.22
C PHE A 68 -8.11 15.56 -1.15
N ALA A 69 -8.19 14.90 0.00
CA ALA A 69 -8.98 13.67 0.13
C ALA A 69 -10.48 13.92 -0.12
N ARG A 70 -11.14 12.94 -0.74
CA ARG A 70 -12.56 13.01 -1.17
C ARG A 70 -13.35 11.83 -0.62
N PHE A 71 -14.56 12.06 -0.15
CA PHE A 71 -15.41 11.04 0.48
C PHE A 71 -16.83 11.08 -0.05
N CYS A 72 -17.51 9.92 -0.11
CA CYS A 72 -18.90 9.84 -0.53
C CYS A 72 -19.82 10.57 0.44
N ASP A 73 -19.53 10.45 1.74
CA ASP A 73 -20.33 10.98 2.83
C ASP A 73 -19.48 11.15 4.10
N VAL A 74 -20.15 11.62 5.15
CA VAL A 74 -19.54 11.81 6.48
C VAL A 74 -19.10 10.49 7.11
N GLN A 75 -19.72 9.36 6.80
CA GLN A 75 -19.34 8.06 7.36
C GLN A 75 -18.01 7.57 6.78
N CYS A 76 -17.85 7.63 5.46
CA CYS A 76 -16.59 7.35 4.78
C CYS A 76 -15.45 8.24 5.31
N GLN A 77 -15.72 9.53 5.54
CA GLN A 77 -14.73 10.43 6.12
C GLN A 77 -14.35 10.02 7.56
N LYS A 78 -15.32 9.67 8.40
CA LYS A 78 -15.08 9.22 9.78
C LYS A 78 -14.26 7.93 9.81
N TYR A 79 -14.60 6.94 9.00
CA TYR A 79 -13.88 5.67 8.97
C TYR A 79 -12.45 5.82 8.42
N ALA A 80 -12.24 6.66 7.41
CA ALA A 80 -10.90 6.95 6.91
C ALA A 80 -10.04 7.77 7.87
N TRP A 81 -10.63 8.43 8.88
CA TRP A 81 -9.89 9.38 9.72
C TRP A 81 -8.71 8.76 10.46
N LYS A 82 -8.83 7.50 10.91
CA LYS A 82 -7.74 6.77 11.55
C LYS A 82 -6.48 6.73 10.67
N ASP A 83 -6.65 6.38 9.40
CA ASP A 83 -5.53 6.26 8.45
C ASP A 83 -5.16 7.60 7.78
N HIS A 84 -6.11 8.52 7.68
CA HIS A 84 -5.93 9.81 6.99
C HIS A 84 -5.38 10.91 7.90
N LYS A 85 -5.61 10.90 9.22
CA LYS A 85 -5.32 12.03 10.11
C LYS A 85 -3.89 12.59 9.96
N ARG A 86 -2.88 11.71 9.98
CA ARG A 86 -1.47 12.10 9.83
C ARG A 86 -1.16 12.57 8.41
N GLU A 87 -1.60 11.80 7.41
CA GLU A 87 -1.48 12.15 6.00
C GLU A 87 -2.13 13.51 5.68
N CYS A 88 -3.26 13.84 6.32
CA CYS A 88 -3.99 15.09 6.15
C CYS A 88 -3.12 16.30 6.51
N ILE A 89 -2.31 16.19 7.57
CA ILE A 89 -1.41 17.27 8.02
C ILE A 89 -0.29 17.47 6.99
N CYS A 90 0.31 16.38 6.50
CA CYS A 90 1.30 16.42 5.43
C CYS A 90 0.73 17.01 4.13
N LEU A 91 -0.41 16.50 3.64
CA LEU A 91 -1.06 16.96 2.40
C LEU A 91 -1.39 18.45 2.47
N LYS A 92 -1.91 18.92 3.60
CA LYS A 92 -2.20 20.35 3.82
C LYS A 92 -0.93 21.22 3.68
N SER A 93 0.22 20.72 4.11
CA SER A 93 1.48 21.47 4.11
C SER A 93 2.18 21.54 2.74
N VAL A 94 1.89 20.59 1.84
CA VAL A 94 2.56 20.50 0.55
C VAL A 94 1.71 20.98 -0.63
N LEU A 95 0.40 21.22 -0.43
CA LEU A 95 -0.46 21.75 -1.49
C LEU A 95 0.10 23.05 -2.10
N PRO A 96 0.04 23.20 -3.44
CA PRO A 96 -0.54 22.30 -4.44
C PRO A 96 0.36 21.14 -4.89
N ASN A 97 1.59 21.05 -4.38
CA ASN A 97 2.63 20.10 -4.77
C ASN A 97 2.43 18.73 -4.11
N ILE A 98 1.40 18.01 -4.52
CA ILE A 98 1.12 16.66 -4.04
C ILE A 98 2.18 15.68 -4.57
N PRO A 99 2.84 14.88 -3.71
CA PRO A 99 3.83 13.90 -4.17
C PRO A 99 3.17 12.74 -4.90
N THR A 100 3.98 11.91 -5.57
CA THR A 100 3.50 10.76 -6.34
C THR A 100 2.73 9.76 -5.48
N ASP A 101 1.87 8.96 -6.11
CA ASP A 101 1.06 7.96 -5.42
C ASP A 101 1.91 6.95 -4.64
N CYS A 102 3.09 6.59 -5.16
CA CYS A 102 4.04 5.72 -4.48
C CYS A 102 4.57 6.36 -3.18
N VAL A 103 4.95 7.64 -3.19
CA VAL A 103 5.40 8.35 -1.99
C VAL A 103 4.29 8.41 -0.94
N ARG A 104 3.05 8.68 -1.38
CA ARG A 104 1.89 8.70 -0.48
C ARG A 104 1.58 7.32 0.11
N LEU A 105 1.69 6.26 -0.69
CA LEU A 105 1.52 4.89 -0.23
C LEU A 105 2.56 4.52 0.83
N VAL A 106 3.84 4.79 0.58
CA VAL A 106 4.92 4.54 1.55
C VAL A 106 4.73 5.37 2.82
N GLY A 107 4.31 6.63 2.70
CA GLY A 107 3.95 7.45 3.86
C GLY A 107 2.84 6.83 4.72
N ARG A 108 1.79 6.28 4.09
CA ARG A 108 0.73 5.55 4.80
C ARG A 108 1.21 4.26 5.45
N ILE A 109 2.13 3.52 4.81
CA ILE A 109 2.77 2.34 5.41
C ILE A 109 3.51 2.75 6.69
N ILE A 110 4.36 3.78 6.62
CA ILE A 110 5.12 4.29 7.78
C ILE A 110 4.16 4.74 8.89
N PHE A 111 3.12 5.51 8.56
CA PHE A 111 2.14 5.93 9.57
C PHE A 111 1.40 4.77 10.24
N LYS A 112 1.17 3.68 9.51
CA LYS A 112 0.56 2.46 10.05
C LYS A 112 1.53 1.69 10.94
N MET A 113 2.78 1.51 10.51
CA MET A 113 3.84 0.89 11.32
C MET A 113 4.02 1.60 12.67
N LEU A 114 3.98 2.94 12.66
CA LEU A 114 4.09 3.75 13.88
C LEU A 114 2.87 3.66 14.81
N GLN A 115 1.69 3.28 14.29
CA GLN A 115 0.45 3.22 15.07
C GLN A 115 0.11 1.80 15.55
N GLN A 116 0.37 0.79 14.72
CA GLN A 116 -0.05 -0.60 14.94
C GLN A 116 0.99 -1.56 14.35
N PRO A 117 1.80 -2.24 15.18
CA PRO A 117 2.80 -3.20 14.70
C PRO A 117 2.19 -4.53 14.22
N HIS A 118 0.91 -4.80 14.52
CA HIS A 118 0.21 -5.99 14.03
C HIS A 118 -1.12 -5.65 13.37
N CYS A 119 -1.30 -6.14 12.15
CA CYS A 119 -2.55 -6.07 11.40
C CYS A 119 -2.94 -7.46 10.89
N ASP A 120 -4.24 -7.77 10.88
CA ASP A 120 -4.78 -9.02 10.31
C ASP A 120 -4.31 -9.25 8.85
N SER A 121 -3.99 -8.18 8.12
CA SER A 121 -3.43 -8.27 6.77
C SER A 121 -2.05 -8.95 6.70
N GLU A 122 -1.40 -9.17 7.84
CA GLU A 122 -0.07 -9.77 7.94
C GLU A 122 -0.07 -11.25 8.36
N GLU A 123 -1.25 -11.86 8.55
CA GLU A 123 -1.41 -13.23 9.06
C GLU A 123 -0.55 -14.26 8.30
N LEU A 124 -0.55 -14.15 6.96
CA LEU A 124 0.21 -15.04 6.09
C LEU A 124 1.53 -14.47 5.59
N TYR A 125 1.86 -13.18 5.74
CA TYR A 125 3.10 -12.54 5.25
C TYR A 125 3.20 -11.15 5.88
N SER A 126 4.33 -10.79 6.48
CA SER A 126 4.56 -9.44 6.99
C SER A 126 5.17 -8.53 5.92
N LEU A 127 5.20 -7.22 6.19
CA LEU A 127 5.96 -6.28 5.36
C LEU A 127 7.45 -6.63 5.23
N THR A 128 8.05 -7.22 6.27
CA THR A 128 9.47 -7.60 6.25
C THR A 128 9.73 -8.76 5.30
N ASP A 129 8.76 -9.66 5.16
CA ASP A 129 8.82 -10.84 4.29
C ASP A 129 8.68 -10.51 2.79
N LEU A 130 8.26 -9.28 2.44
CA LEU A 130 8.12 -8.85 1.06
C LEU A 130 9.46 -8.81 0.34
N GLN A 131 9.48 -9.23 -0.91
CA GLN A 131 10.69 -9.12 -1.74
C GLN A 131 10.84 -7.69 -2.27
N SER A 132 12.04 -7.13 -2.09
CA SER A 132 12.37 -5.76 -2.52
C SER A 132 13.00 -5.70 -3.90
N HIS A 133 13.61 -6.81 -4.36
CA HIS A 133 14.35 -6.91 -5.62
C HIS A 133 15.39 -5.78 -5.83
N MET A 134 15.91 -5.21 -4.74
CA MET A 134 16.86 -4.09 -4.80
C MET A 134 18.13 -4.43 -5.60
N ASN A 135 18.57 -5.68 -5.54
CA ASN A 135 19.76 -6.16 -6.24
C ASN A 135 19.55 -6.31 -7.76
N ASP A 136 18.30 -6.32 -8.22
CA ASP A 136 17.95 -6.48 -9.65
C ASP A 136 17.76 -5.11 -10.33
N LEU A 137 17.84 -4.01 -9.57
CA LEU A 137 17.64 -2.64 -10.08
C LEU A 137 18.91 -2.09 -10.73
N SER A 138 18.75 -1.38 -11.85
CA SER A 138 19.83 -0.60 -12.44
C SER A 138 20.24 0.59 -11.55
N GLU A 139 21.39 1.19 -11.82
CA GLU A 139 21.83 2.41 -11.10
C GLU A 139 20.84 3.57 -11.30
N GLU A 140 20.33 3.78 -12.52
CA GLU A 140 19.33 4.80 -12.81
C GLU A 140 18.03 4.60 -12.01
N MET A 141 17.56 3.35 -11.90
CA MET A 141 16.39 3.02 -11.09
C MET A 141 16.65 3.30 -9.61
N ASN A 142 17.84 2.95 -9.11
CA ASN A 142 18.25 3.24 -7.74
C ASN A 142 18.30 4.75 -7.45
N ASP A 143 18.80 5.57 -8.38
CA ASP A 143 18.79 7.02 -8.25
C ASP A 143 17.36 7.56 -8.21
N GLY A 144 16.48 7.04 -9.07
CA GLY A 144 15.05 7.33 -9.02
C GLY A 144 14.45 7.04 -7.63
N LEU A 145 14.78 5.90 -7.02
CA LEU A 145 14.33 5.57 -5.67
C LEU A 145 14.89 6.55 -4.61
N ARG A 146 16.15 6.96 -4.71
CA ARG A 146 16.74 7.95 -3.80
C ARG A 146 16.00 9.29 -3.86
N HIS A 147 15.60 9.73 -5.05
CA HIS A 147 14.77 10.92 -5.21
C HIS A 147 13.38 10.76 -4.56
N LEU A 148 12.76 9.58 -4.64
CA LEU A 148 11.51 9.28 -3.94
C LEU A 148 11.68 9.33 -2.41
N VAL A 149 12.82 8.84 -1.88
CA VAL A 149 13.14 8.93 -0.44
C VAL A 149 13.23 10.38 0.02
N ILE A 150 13.93 11.24 -0.72
CA ILE A 150 14.03 12.67 -0.39
C ILE A 150 12.64 13.33 -0.42
N THR A 151 11.84 13.02 -1.45
CA THR A 151 10.46 13.53 -1.57
C THR A 151 9.60 13.08 -0.40
N LEU A 152 9.73 11.83 0.04
CA LEU A 152 9.04 11.30 1.21
C LEU A 152 9.45 12.02 2.50
N GLN A 153 10.74 12.24 2.72
CA GLN A 153 11.22 12.97 3.90
C GLN A 153 10.64 14.38 3.96
N LEU A 154 10.63 15.10 2.84
CA LEU A 154 10.03 16.43 2.75
C LEU A 154 8.52 16.39 3.01
N TYR A 155 7.83 15.40 2.44
CA TYR A 155 6.39 15.20 2.61
C TYR A 155 6.00 14.89 4.06
N LEU A 156 6.77 14.05 4.75
CA LEU A 156 6.50 13.61 6.12
C LEU A 156 6.99 14.59 7.19
N LYS A 157 7.85 15.55 6.85
CA LYS A 157 8.53 16.48 7.77
C LYS A 157 7.61 17.15 8.81
N LYS A 158 6.37 17.46 8.45
CA LYS A 158 5.41 18.10 9.37
C LYS A 158 4.92 17.17 10.47
N GLU A 159 4.82 15.88 10.18
CA GLU A 159 4.34 14.82 11.09
C GLU A 159 5.47 14.07 11.80
N ILE A 160 6.65 14.01 11.17
CA ILE A 160 7.83 13.31 11.69
C ILE A 160 9.01 14.29 11.62
N GLN A 161 9.30 14.95 12.75
CA GLN A 161 10.33 15.98 12.85
C GLN A 161 11.71 15.40 13.22
N ASP A 162 11.73 14.26 13.90
CA ASP A 162 12.95 13.57 14.26
C ASP A 162 13.20 12.40 13.31
N SER A 163 14.10 12.60 12.35
CA SER A 163 14.48 11.55 11.39
C SER A 163 15.12 10.33 12.06
N SER A 164 15.62 10.47 13.31
CA SER A 164 16.15 9.34 14.09
C SER A 164 15.04 8.39 14.57
N MET A 165 13.82 8.90 14.75
CA MET A 165 12.60 8.12 15.01
C MET A 165 11.99 7.53 13.75
N LEU A 166 12.41 7.98 12.57
CA LEU A 166 11.77 7.53 11.34
C LEU A 166 12.00 6.03 11.21
N LEU A 167 13.23 5.55 11.14
CA LEU A 167 13.50 4.12 10.95
C LEU A 167 14.99 3.75 11.26
N SER A 168 15.37 3.57 12.52
CA SER A 168 16.69 2.96 12.84
C SER A 168 16.81 1.52 12.36
N ASP A 169 15.68 0.82 12.19
CA ASP A 169 15.61 -0.60 11.82
C ASP A 169 15.04 -0.87 10.41
N CYS A 170 14.57 0.14 9.69
CA CYS A 170 13.90 -0.05 8.40
C CYS A 170 14.54 0.78 7.29
N ASN A 171 15.05 0.07 6.28
CA ASN A 171 15.63 0.68 5.10
C ASN A 171 14.51 1.26 4.21
N ILE A 172 14.30 2.58 4.23
CA ILE A 172 13.26 3.28 3.42
C ILE A 172 13.40 2.93 1.94
N LEU A 173 14.63 2.83 1.46
CA LEU A 173 14.90 2.50 0.07
C LEU A 173 14.36 1.11 -0.26
N GLU A 174 14.60 0.14 0.62
CA GLU A 174 14.05 -1.21 0.51
C GLU A 174 12.52 -1.22 0.61
N LEU A 175 11.93 -0.35 1.45
CA LEU A 175 10.47 -0.21 1.56
C LEU A 175 9.86 0.32 0.25
N PHE A 176 10.53 1.25 -0.43
CA PHE A 176 10.13 1.65 -1.78
C PHE A 176 10.22 0.50 -2.77
N GLY A 177 11.31 -0.29 -2.75
CA GLY A 177 11.42 -1.50 -3.56
C GLY A 177 10.25 -2.46 -3.32
N LYS A 178 9.98 -2.78 -2.04
CA LYS A 178 8.85 -3.63 -1.63
C LYS A 178 7.51 -3.10 -2.11
N ALA A 179 7.25 -1.79 -1.94
CA ALA A 179 5.99 -1.18 -2.36
C ALA A 179 5.82 -1.16 -3.88
N ILE A 180 6.86 -0.82 -4.63
CA ILE A 180 6.84 -0.77 -6.10
C ILE A 180 6.61 -2.16 -6.67
N TRP A 181 7.32 -3.18 -6.19
CA TRP A 181 7.16 -4.54 -6.68
C TRP A 181 5.81 -5.15 -6.28
N ALA A 182 5.32 -4.89 -5.06
CA ALA A 182 3.98 -5.32 -4.66
C ALA A 182 2.88 -4.71 -5.56
N VAL A 183 3.04 -3.43 -5.92
CA VAL A 183 2.12 -2.73 -6.81
C VAL A 183 2.21 -3.27 -8.24
N ILE A 184 3.41 -3.44 -8.80
CA ILE A 184 3.62 -4.02 -10.13
C ILE A 184 3.01 -5.42 -10.21
N ALA A 185 3.26 -6.26 -9.20
CA ALA A 185 2.68 -7.58 -9.12
C ALA A 185 1.14 -7.54 -9.11
N PHE A 186 0.53 -6.59 -8.40
CA PHE A 186 -0.91 -6.42 -8.38
C PHE A 186 -1.48 -6.00 -9.75
N PHE A 187 -0.84 -5.03 -10.42
CA PHE A 187 -1.26 -4.58 -11.75
C PHE A 187 -1.11 -5.67 -12.82
N LEU A 188 -0.02 -6.43 -12.82
CA LEU A 188 0.21 -7.52 -13.79
C LEU A 188 -0.76 -8.70 -13.61
N LEU A 189 -1.28 -8.93 -12.39
CA LEU A 189 -2.24 -9.99 -12.11
C LEU A 189 -3.69 -9.61 -12.38
N GLN A 190 -4.01 -8.31 -12.44
CA GLN A 190 -5.35 -7.82 -12.72
C GLN A 190 -5.43 -7.16 -14.11
N HIS A 191 -5.32 -7.97 -15.17
CA HIS A 191 -5.58 -7.51 -16.55
C HIS A 191 -7.02 -6.98 -16.78
N SER A 192 -7.91 -7.04 -15.79
CA SER A 192 -9.34 -6.69 -15.90
C SER A 192 -9.90 -5.82 -14.76
N ILE A 193 -9.05 -5.31 -13.85
CA ILE A 193 -9.45 -4.30 -12.84
C ILE A 193 -8.45 -3.13 -12.89
N CYS A 194 -8.25 -2.57 -14.09
CA CYS A 194 -7.33 -1.46 -14.26
C CYS A 194 -8.00 -0.11 -13.91
N ASP A 195 -7.19 0.71 -13.23
CA ASP A 195 -7.26 2.15 -12.97
C ASP A 195 -7.90 2.66 -11.67
N LEU A 196 -8.09 1.85 -10.64
CA LEU A 196 -8.78 2.34 -9.43
C LEU A 196 -7.86 2.75 -8.26
N PHE A 197 -6.83 1.99 -7.85
CA PHE A 197 -6.03 2.31 -6.65
C PHE A 197 -4.59 1.78 -6.68
N PHE A 198 -3.66 2.47 -6.00
CA PHE A 198 -2.37 1.92 -5.57
C PHE A 198 -2.60 1.23 -4.23
N SER A 199 -2.56 -0.10 -4.20
CA SER A 199 -2.64 -0.88 -2.96
C SER A 199 -1.39 -1.73 -2.79
N CYS A 200 -0.75 -1.65 -1.62
CA CYS A 200 0.18 -2.69 -1.21
C CYS A 200 -0.66 -3.84 -0.63
N ASN A 201 -0.96 -4.82 -1.49
CA ASN A 201 -1.50 -6.10 -1.04
C ASN A 201 -0.31 -7.01 -0.75
N LEU A 202 -0.24 -7.54 0.47
CA LEU A 202 0.81 -8.47 0.90
C LEU A 202 0.73 -9.84 0.18
N TYR A 203 -0.22 -9.99 -0.74
CA TYR A 203 -0.53 -11.23 -1.44
C TYR A 203 -0.65 -11.01 -2.94
N SER A 204 0.15 -11.76 -3.70
CA SER A 204 0.13 -11.86 -5.15
C SER A 204 -0.25 -13.30 -5.51
N PHE A 205 -1.40 -13.51 -6.15
CA PHE A 205 -1.85 -14.85 -6.57
C PHE A 205 -2.04 -14.94 -8.09
N SER A 206 -1.30 -15.86 -8.71
CA SER A 206 -1.71 -16.49 -9.96
C SER A 206 -1.82 -17.99 -9.70
N ILE A 207 -3.04 -18.51 -9.56
CA ILE A 207 -3.28 -19.95 -9.61
C ILE A 207 -3.56 -20.29 -11.08
N LYS A 208 -2.50 -20.54 -11.86
CA LYS A 208 -2.66 -21.29 -13.11
C LYS A 208 -2.71 -22.77 -12.74
N LYS A 209 -3.90 -23.38 -12.85
CA LYS A 209 -4.00 -24.83 -12.99
C LYS A 209 -3.35 -25.22 -14.32
N GLN A 210 -2.37 -26.11 -14.29
CA GLN A 210 -2.22 -27.13 -15.33
C GLN A 210 -3.17 -28.27 -14.99
#